data_AF-A0A158NVN1-F1
#
_entry.id   AF-A0A158NVN1-F1
#
_cell.length_a   1.000
_cell.length_b   1.000
_cell.length_c   1.000
_cell.angle_alpha   90.00
_cell.angle_beta   90.00
_cell.angle_gamma   90.00
#
_symmetry.space_group_name_H-M   'P 1'
#
loop_
_entity.id
_entity.type
_entity.pdbx_description
1 polymer ?
#
loop_
_entity_poly.entity_id
_entity_poly.type
_entity_poly.pdbx_seq_one_letter_code
_entity_poly.pdbx_strand_id
1 'polypeptide(L)'
;MLKKSTDMFIQNLNEISKIDVKDKKLLDLIESETLLKLPESPKDIPSSKTSKDEMQNAEMKVSPFTPLEAAAISSVLEECLNQLAIIGFIIPANVDPRWDDSFKTIDETYGMPDEPEIIFREDMGLLPIVPTKAEKLQRERNYISEVLKKVLHEMKNHRTFDSLQKEIYNIAKKLEDERNLEESAQMWLSQAEQLREQLESNKKANEEDRKNTIKLAQESDARVDHAIFINNGKLGYAEKWAKARLEQQELKLNLQNKDMLNKLSEYSKEYNAEQAVSAETHTYLEANIKEKEEQIDMWTKKYNEEIVERQEEIDELKKLIEEQKLEIEEIRTLMNKRQEFIDECIAEEKRLKEEEKLNKAATIIQSIWRGYMVRKQLGKYKGLWKQLKKRKRLRQKKKMKRRGKK
;
A
#
# COMPACT_ATOMS: atom_id res chain seq x y z
N MET A 1 -11.89 -19.75 -11.33
CA MET A 1 -10.42 -19.97 -11.37
C MET A 1 -9.65 -19.06 -10.43
N LEU A 2 -9.98 -17.76 -10.29
CA LEU A 2 -9.28 -16.85 -9.36
C LEU A 2 -9.32 -17.32 -7.89
N LYS A 3 -10.49 -17.68 -7.34
CA LYS A 3 -10.62 -18.13 -5.93
C LYS A 3 -9.66 -19.28 -5.57
N LYS A 4 -9.54 -20.28 -6.45
CA LYS A 4 -8.66 -21.44 -6.24
C LYS A 4 -7.18 -21.06 -6.24
N SER A 5 -6.80 -20.01 -6.97
CA SER A 5 -5.43 -19.47 -6.98
C SER A 5 -5.14 -18.63 -5.74
N THR A 6 -6.12 -17.89 -5.23
CA THR A 6 -5.99 -17.12 -3.99
C THR A 6 -5.90 -18.03 -2.77
N ASP A 7 -6.71 -19.10 -2.74
CA ASP A 7 -6.69 -20.08 -1.65
C ASP A 7 -5.34 -20.84 -1.58
N MET A 8 -4.77 -21.21 -2.73
CA MET A 8 -3.42 -21.80 -2.81
C MET A 8 -2.32 -20.84 -2.33
N PHE A 9 -2.45 -19.54 -2.61
CA PHE A 9 -1.46 -18.54 -2.21
C PHE A 9 -1.49 -18.30 -0.69
N ILE A 10 -2.70 -18.26 -0.10
CA ILE A 10 -2.88 -18.15 1.36
C ILE A 10 -2.39 -19.42 2.07
N GLN A 11 -2.58 -20.59 1.47
CA GLN A 11 -2.09 -21.85 2.00
C GLN A 11 -0.55 -21.92 2.01
N ASN A 12 0.11 -21.46 0.94
CA ASN A 12 1.58 -21.34 0.90
C ASN A 12 2.14 -20.32 1.89
N LEU A 13 1.48 -19.17 2.08
CA LEU A 13 1.88 -18.18 3.09
C LEU A 13 1.78 -18.75 4.53
N ASN A 14 0.76 -19.55 4.80
CA ASN A 14 0.61 -20.24 6.08
C ASN A 14 1.61 -21.39 6.28
N GLU A 15 2.12 -22.01 5.21
CA GLU A 15 3.22 -22.96 5.30
C GLU A 15 4.56 -22.27 5.59
N ILE A 16 4.82 -21.11 4.97
CA ILE A 16 6.02 -20.30 5.24
C ILE A 16 6.02 -19.77 6.67
N SER A 17 4.86 -19.34 7.19
CA SER A 17 4.70 -18.91 8.59
C SER A 17 4.89 -20.02 9.62
N LYS A 18 4.78 -21.29 9.23
CA LYS A 18 4.94 -22.45 10.13
C LYS A 18 6.36 -23.03 10.15
N ILE A 19 7.26 -22.52 9.31
CA ILE A 19 8.66 -22.98 9.25
C ILE A 19 9.51 -22.39 10.39
N ASP A 20 9.01 -21.41 11.14
CA ASP A 20 9.79 -20.67 12.15
C ASP A 20 9.73 -21.20 13.60
N VAL A 21 9.62 -22.53 13.79
CA VAL A 21 9.60 -23.13 15.16
C VAL A 21 10.50 -24.36 15.31
N LYS A 22 11.62 -24.42 14.57
CA LYS A 22 12.64 -25.48 14.81
C LYS A 22 14.02 -24.97 15.25
N ASP A 23 14.23 -23.67 15.34
CA ASP A 23 15.52 -23.10 15.78
C ASP A 23 15.56 -22.70 17.27
N LYS A 24 14.63 -23.20 18.08
CA LYS A 24 14.68 -23.07 19.55
C LYS A 24 15.83 -23.86 20.21
N LYS A 25 16.57 -24.68 19.47
CA LYS A 25 17.75 -25.39 19.97
C LYS A 25 19.06 -24.60 19.85
N LEU A 26 19.04 -23.45 19.16
CA LEU A 26 20.22 -22.60 18.95
C LEU A 26 20.33 -21.46 19.96
N LEU A 27 19.24 -21.11 20.66
CA LEU A 27 19.22 -20.06 21.68
C LEU A 27 19.71 -20.54 23.07
N ASP A 28 19.59 -21.83 23.40
CA ASP A 28 20.09 -22.39 24.68
C ASP A 28 21.63 -22.54 24.72
N LEU A 29 22.31 -22.44 23.58
CA LEU A 29 23.78 -22.51 23.52
C LEU A 29 24.47 -21.15 23.72
N ILE A 30 23.75 -20.04 23.61
CA ILE A 30 24.35 -18.68 23.64
C ILE A 30 24.23 -18.04 25.04
N GLU A 31 23.31 -18.50 25.89
CA GLU A 31 23.12 -17.95 27.26
C GLU A 31 23.93 -18.66 28.36
N SER A 32 24.68 -19.73 28.05
CA SER A 32 25.48 -20.46 29.05
C SER A 32 26.95 -20.05 29.13
N GLU A 33 27.41 -19.08 28.34
CA GLU A 33 28.84 -18.75 28.20
C GLU A 33 29.29 -17.39 28.78
N THR A 34 28.50 -16.80 29.69
CA THR A 34 28.91 -15.59 30.42
C THR A 34 28.59 -15.65 31.92
N LEU A 35 29.36 -16.47 32.64
CA LEU A 35 29.61 -16.28 34.07
C LEU A 35 31.10 -16.53 34.32
N LEU A 36 31.91 -15.52 34.01
CA LEU A 36 33.29 -15.39 34.47
C LEU A 36 33.29 -15.34 36.01
N LYS A 37 33.44 -16.50 36.64
CA LYS A 37 33.94 -16.57 38.01
C LYS A 37 35.42 -16.21 37.98
N LEU A 38 35.73 -15.07 38.63
CA LEU A 38 37.06 -14.64 39.02
C LEU A 38 37.81 -15.82 39.68
N PRO A 39 39.11 -16.05 39.40
CA PRO A 39 39.87 -17.05 40.12
C PRO A 39 40.05 -16.59 41.56
N GLU A 40 39.55 -17.37 42.51
CA GLU A 40 39.95 -17.26 43.90
C GLU A 40 41.46 -17.53 44.00
N SER A 41 42.15 -16.56 44.60
CA SER A 41 43.54 -16.63 45.05
C SER A 41 43.87 -18.00 45.68
N PRO A 42 44.95 -18.69 45.25
CA PRO A 42 45.51 -19.80 46.02
C PRO A 42 46.21 -19.23 47.26
N LYS A 43 45.43 -18.97 48.32
CA LYS A 43 45.95 -19.05 49.68
C LYS A 43 45.70 -20.48 50.11
N ASP A 44 46.75 -21.28 50.11
CA ASP A 44 46.99 -22.34 51.09
C ASP A 44 48.37 -22.91 50.76
N ILE A 45 49.38 -22.17 51.21
CA ILE A 45 50.66 -22.73 51.60
C ILE A 45 50.33 -23.86 52.59
N PRO A 46 50.77 -25.11 52.40
CA PRO A 46 50.74 -26.09 53.46
C PRO A 46 51.68 -25.57 54.54
N SER A 47 51.10 -24.83 55.49
CA SER A 47 51.69 -24.58 56.79
C SER A 47 52.02 -25.95 57.35
N SER A 48 53.27 -26.34 57.20
CA SER A 48 53.89 -27.43 57.93
C SER A 48 53.58 -27.21 59.40
N LYS A 49 52.54 -27.90 59.88
CA LYS A 49 52.42 -28.24 61.28
C LYS A 49 53.54 -29.26 61.52
N THR A 50 54.77 -28.77 61.64
CA THR A 50 55.73 -29.36 62.55
C THR A 50 55.09 -29.22 63.93
N SER A 51 54.27 -30.20 64.29
CA SER A 51 54.04 -30.54 65.68
C SER A 51 55.42 -30.62 66.30
N LYS A 52 55.63 -29.77 67.30
CA LYS A 52 56.73 -29.83 68.24
C LYS A 52 56.75 -31.22 68.83
N ASP A 53 57.39 -32.16 68.14
CA ASP A 53 58.02 -33.27 68.81
C ASP A 53 59.20 -32.66 69.55
N GLU A 54 58.97 -32.50 70.83
CA GLU A 54 59.98 -32.42 71.87
C GLU A 54 60.90 -33.64 71.74
N MET A 55 61.75 -33.67 70.71
CA MET A 55 63.02 -34.34 70.82
C MET A 55 63.84 -33.48 71.79
N GLN A 56 63.65 -33.82 73.06
CA GLN A 56 64.64 -33.64 74.11
C GLN A 56 65.98 -34.08 73.51
N ASN A 57 66.75 -33.13 72.98
CA ASN A 57 68.18 -33.25 72.99
C ASN A 57 68.52 -33.34 74.46
N ALA A 58 68.60 -34.57 74.95
CA ALA A 58 69.36 -34.89 76.13
C ALA A 58 70.72 -34.25 75.87
N GLU A 59 70.94 -33.09 76.48
CA GLU A 59 72.26 -32.53 76.70
C GLU A 59 72.95 -33.59 77.54
N MET A 60 73.57 -34.54 76.84
CA MET A 60 74.47 -35.51 77.42
C MET A 60 75.65 -34.65 77.83
N LYS A 61 75.56 -34.02 79.01
CA LYS A 61 76.71 -33.43 79.70
C LYS A 61 77.64 -34.59 79.93
N VAL A 62 78.52 -34.80 78.95
CA VAL A 62 79.57 -35.77 79.06
C VAL A 62 80.39 -35.34 80.26
N SER A 63 80.46 -36.22 81.26
CA SER A 63 81.28 -35.99 82.44
C SER A 63 82.68 -35.60 81.98
N PRO A 64 83.29 -34.53 82.54
CA PRO A 64 84.61 -34.10 82.12
C PRO A 64 85.60 -35.25 82.28
N PHE A 65 86.45 -35.46 81.27
CA PHE A 65 87.41 -36.56 81.28
C PHE A 65 88.29 -36.49 82.52
N THR A 66 88.70 -37.67 83.02
CA THR A 66 89.69 -37.70 84.10
C THR A 66 91.01 -37.08 83.61
N PRO A 67 91.82 -36.47 84.49
CA PRO A 67 93.06 -35.81 84.08
C PRO A 67 94.02 -36.71 83.27
N LEU A 68 94.02 -38.01 83.56
CA LEU A 68 94.84 -39.00 82.87
C LEU A 68 94.30 -39.30 81.47
N GLU A 69 92.99 -39.44 81.32
CA GLU A 69 92.31 -39.65 80.03
C GLU A 69 92.45 -38.42 79.14
N ALA A 70 92.26 -37.21 79.68
CA ALA A 70 92.44 -35.97 78.93
C ALA A 70 93.89 -35.79 78.44
N ALA A 71 94.89 -36.19 79.23
CA ALA A 71 96.29 -36.16 78.84
C ALA A 71 96.59 -37.21 77.75
N ALA A 72 96.10 -38.44 77.89
CA ALA A 72 96.26 -39.49 76.88
C ALA A 72 95.60 -39.10 75.55
N ILE A 73 94.37 -38.58 75.59
CA ILE A 73 93.65 -38.11 74.39
C ILE A 73 94.36 -36.90 73.79
N SER A 74 94.88 -35.97 74.59
CA SER A 74 95.65 -34.82 74.09
C SER A 74 96.93 -35.26 73.38
N SER A 75 97.66 -36.25 73.90
CA SER A 75 98.85 -36.80 73.22
C SER A 75 98.49 -37.44 71.89
N VAL A 76 97.38 -38.18 71.82
CA VAL A 76 96.88 -38.77 70.56
C VAL A 76 96.46 -37.68 69.58
N LEU A 77 95.78 -36.62 70.04
CA LEU A 77 95.39 -35.49 69.20
C LEU A 77 96.61 -34.72 68.67
N GLU A 78 97.66 -34.56 69.47
CA GLU A 78 98.94 -33.98 69.04
C GLU A 78 99.61 -34.84 67.97
N GLU A 79 99.63 -36.17 68.16
CA GLU A 79 100.16 -37.10 67.17
C GLU A 79 99.35 -37.04 65.86
N CYS A 80 98.02 -36.99 65.93
CA CYS A 80 97.16 -36.81 64.76
C CYS A 80 97.40 -35.47 64.06
N LEU A 81 97.60 -34.38 64.79
CA LEU A 81 97.95 -33.08 64.20
C LEU A 81 99.33 -33.11 63.53
N ASN A 82 100.30 -33.81 64.12
CA ASN A 82 101.62 -34.01 63.52
C ASN A 82 101.55 -34.87 62.26
N GLN A 83 100.75 -35.94 62.25
CA GLN A 83 100.50 -36.76 61.07
C GLN A 83 99.78 -35.98 59.97
N LEU A 84 98.78 -35.17 60.32
CA LEU A 84 98.15 -34.25 59.38
C LEU A 84 99.16 -33.22 58.87
N ALA A 85 100.06 -32.70 59.70
CA ALA A 85 101.14 -31.81 59.25
C ALA A 85 101.99 -32.47 58.15
N ILE A 86 102.40 -33.72 58.36
CA ILE A 86 103.19 -34.52 57.39
C ILE A 86 102.43 -34.72 56.07
N ILE A 87 101.14 -35.06 56.11
CA ILE A 87 100.30 -35.21 54.90
C ILE A 87 100.25 -33.90 54.09
N GLY A 88 100.29 -32.75 54.78
CA GLY A 88 100.40 -31.43 54.16
C GLY A 88 101.65 -31.22 53.33
N PHE A 89 102.79 -31.71 53.82
CA PHE A 89 104.06 -31.61 53.13
C PHE A 89 104.18 -32.58 51.95
N ILE A 90 103.44 -33.70 51.97
CA ILE A 90 103.49 -34.73 50.92
C ILE A 90 102.65 -34.35 49.68
N ILE A 91 101.56 -33.60 49.85
CA ILE A 91 100.67 -33.21 48.76
C ILE A 91 100.74 -31.68 48.57
N PRO A 92 101.60 -31.16 47.67
CA PRO A 92 101.74 -29.72 47.47
C PRO A 92 100.57 -29.17 46.65
N ALA A 93 99.49 -28.77 47.32
CA ALA A 93 98.43 -27.96 46.75
C ALA A 93 98.18 -26.74 47.65
N ASN A 94 98.14 -25.54 47.06
CA ASN A 94 97.90 -24.31 47.79
C ASN A 94 96.39 -24.14 48.01
N VAL A 95 95.96 -23.96 49.26
CA VAL A 95 94.56 -23.68 49.58
C VAL A 95 94.36 -22.18 49.51
N ASP A 96 93.50 -21.72 48.60
CA ASP A 96 93.16 -20.30 48.49
C ASP A 96 92.45 -19.83 49.78
N PRO A 97 92.90 -18.73 50.43
CA PRO A 97 92.29 -18.22 51.66
C PRO A 97 90.84 -17.76 51.54
N ARG A 98 90.33 -17.60 50.31
CA ARG A 98 88.94 -17.17 50.03
C ARG A 98 87.91 -18.29 50.26
N TRP A 99 88.35 -19.52 50.49
CA TRP A 99 87.46 -20.62 50.86
C TRP A 99 87.13 -20.52 52.35
N ASP A 100 85.86 -20.24 52.63
CA ASP A 100 85.31 -20.23 53.98
C ASP A 100 84.57 -21.54 54.24
N ASP A 101 85.20 -22.40 55.05
CA ASP A 101 84.68 -23.72 55.45
C ASP A 101 83.79 -23.65 56.71
N SER A 102 83.39 -22.44 57.13
CA SER A 102 82.43 -22.27 58.23
C SER A 102 81.07 -22.88 57.88
N PHE A 103 80.28 -23.24 58.90
CA PHE A 103 78.90 -23.65 58.69
C PHE A 103 78.10 -22.51 58.02
N LYS A 104 77.45 -22.82 56.90
CA LYS A 104 76.53 -21.95 56.15
C LYS A 104 75.21 -22.69 56.02
N THR A 105 74.10 -21.96 56.04
CA THR A 105 72.77 -22.53 55.81
C THR A 105 72.56 -22.84 54.32
N ILE A 106 71.55 -23.66 53.97
CA ILE A 106 71.24 -24.02 52.58
C ILE A 106 71.07 -22.77 51.72
N ASP A 107 70.33 -21.80 52.25
CA ASP A 107 69.99 -20.56 51.55
C ASP A 107 71.23 -19.70 51.29
N GLU A 108 72.20 -19.67 52.22
CA GLU A 108 73.49 -19.00 52.00
C GLU A 108 74.42 -19.77 51.05
N THR A 109 74.19 -21.08 50.85
CA THR A 109 75.05 -21.96 50.04
C THR A 109 74.56 -22.08 48.59
N TYR A 110 73.25 -22.20 48.41
CA TYR A 110 72.59 -22.48 47.14
C TYR A 110 71.50 -21.46 46.78
N GLY A 111 71.18 -20.52 47.68
CA GLY A 111 70.26 -19.43 47.38
C GLY A 111 70.80 -18.60 46.24
N MET A 112 69.94 -18.32 45.28
CA MET A 112 70.23 -17.40 44.20
C MET A 112 70.42 -16.00 44.80
N PRO A 113 71.55 -15.31 44.57
CA PRO A 113 71.61 -13.87 44.80
C PRO A 113 70.50 -13.20 44.00
N ASP A 114 69.87 -12.14 44.54
CA ASP A 114 68.83 -11.36 43.85
C ASP A 114 69.30 -10.69 42.53
N GLU A 115 70.59 -10.80 42.19
CA GLU A 115 71.15 -10.27 40.94
C GLU A 115 71.33 -11.37 39.87
N PRO A 116 70.92 -11.09 38.61
CA PRO A 116 71.05 -12.05 37.53
C PRO A 116 72.52 -12.25 37.09
N GLU A 117 73.07 -13.45 37.32
CA GLU A 117 74.38 -13.86 36.81
C GLU A 117 74.36 -14.00 35.28
N ILE A 118 75.06 -13.10 34.59
CA ILE A 118 75.52 -13.30 33.22
C ILE A 118 76.90 -13.96 33.29
N ILE A 119 76.93 -15.27 32.98
CA ILE A 119 77.86 -15.94 32.05
C ILE A 119 79.40 -15.83 32.29
N PHE A 120 80.01 -17.02 32.49
CA PHE A 120 81.45 -17.41 32.50
C PHE A 120 82.35 -16.90 33.67
N ARG A 121 82.51 -17.76 34.70
CA ARG A 121 83.27 -17.51 35.95
C ARG A 121 84.80 -17.58 35.81
N GLU A 122 85.35 -18.38 34.89
CA GLU A 122 86.80 -18.59 34.79
C GLU A 122 87.57 -17.31 34.39
N ASP A 123 87.01 -16.46 33.54
CA ASP A 123 87.68 -15.26 33.02
C ASP A 123 87.73 -14.08 34.03
N MET A 124 86.97 -14.18 35.14
CA MET A 124 86.86 -13.13 36.17
C MET A 124 87.75 -13.38 37.40
N GLY A 125 88.62 -14.40 37.37
CA GLY A 125 89.49 -14.75 38.51
C GLY A 125 88.73 -15.31 39.73
N LEU A 126 87.49 -15.76 39.51
CA LEU A 126 86.66 -16.45 40.49
C LEU A 126 87.04 -17.93 40.56
N LEU A 127 86.83 -18.52 41.73
CA LEU A 127 87.21 -19.90 42.01
C LEU A 127 86.40 -20.90 41.15
N PRO A 128 87.03 -21.99 40.64
CA PRO A 128 86.31 -23.05 39.93
C PRO A 128 85.20 -23.67 40.80
N ILE A 129 84.02 -23.92 40.21
CA ILE A 129 82.85 -24.52 40.89
C ILE A 129 83.21 -25.89 41.48
N VAL A 130 84.09 -26.63 40.81
CA VAL A 130 84.57 -27.93 41.26
C VAL A 130 86.06 -27.82 41.57
N PRO A 131 86.47 -27.80 42.86
CA PRO A 131 87.88 -27.78 43.23
C PRO A 131 88.60 -29.07 42.79
N THR A 132 89.89 -28.96 42.48
CA THR A 132 90.70 -30.11 42.07
C THR A 132 90.78 -31.12 43.23
N LYS A 133 90.80 -32.42 42.95
CA LYS A 133 90.84 -33.48 44.00
C LYS A 133 91.93 -33.24 45.07
N ALA A 134 93.10 -32.73 44.66
CA ALA A 134 94.19 -32.38 45.57
C ALA A 134 93.91 -31.14 46.43
N GLU A 135 93.23 -30.13 45.89
CA GLU A 135 92.82 -28.91 46.63
C GLU A 135 91.69 -29.22 47.62
N LYS A 136 90.72 -30.05 47.23
CA LYS A 136 89.66 -30.54 48.12
C LYS A 136 90.25 -31.28 49.33
N LEU A 137 91.22 -32.16 49.08
CA LEU A 137 91.88 -32.92 50.15
C LEU A 137 92.69 -32.02 51.10
N GLN A 138 93.38 -31.00 50.59
CA GLN A 138 94.08 -30.03 51.45
C GLN A 138 93.12 -29.14 52.24
N ARG A 139 91.94 -28.80 51.70
CA ARG A 139 90.89 -28.08 52.44
C ARG A 139 90.32 -28.91 53.58
N GLU A 140 89.90 -30.14 53.28
CA GLU A 140 89.38 -31.08 54.29
C GLU A 140 90.42 -31.30 55.40
N ARG A 141 91.69 -31.43 55.03
CA ARG A 141 92.80 -31.52 55.99
C ARG A 141 92.94 -30.26 56.85
N ASN A 142 92.91 -29.06 56.26
CA ASN A 142 93.02 -27.80 57.01
C ASN A 142 91.83 -27.63 57.94
N TYR A 143 90.62 -27.91 57.48
CA TYR A 143 89.40 -27.91 58.28
C TYR A 143 89.48 -28.88 59.47
N ILE A 144 89.85 -30.15 59.22
CA ILE A 144 90.05 -31.15 60.28
C ILE A 144 91.15 -30.72 61.24
N SER A 145 92.25 -30.14 60.75
CA SER A 145 93.32 -29.62 61.60
C SER A 145 92.84 -28.49 62.51
N GLU A 146 92.04 -27.54 62.01
CA GLU A 146 91.48 -26.46 62.81
C GLU A 146 90.45 -26.96 63.83
N VAL A 147 89.59 -27.91 63.46
CA VAL A 147 88.67 -28.56 64.40
C VAL A 147 89.45 -29.33 65.48
N LEU A 148 90.45 -30.12 65.11
CA LEU A 148 91.28 -30.87 66.06
C LEU A 148 92.13 -29.96 66.96
N LYS A 149 92.62 -28.82 66.47
CA LYS A 149 93.28 -27.80 67.31
C LYS A 149 92.33 -27.19 68.33
N LYS A 150 91.08 -26.89 67.93
CA LYS A 150 90.03 -26.40 68.85
C LYS A 150 89.72 -27.45 69.91
N VAL A 151 89.54 -28.71 69.52
CA VAL A 151 89.28 -29.84 70.44
C VAL A 151 90.46 -30.09 71.36
N LEU A 152 91.69 -30.02 70.87
CA LEU A 152 92.89 -30.15 71.70
C LEU A 152 93.01 -29.01 72.72
N HIS A 153 92.67 -27.78 72.31
CA HIS A 153 92.63 -26.63 73.22
C HIS A 153 91.54 -26.80 74.29
N GLU A 154 90.35 -27.27 73.91
CA GLU A 154 89.25 -27.58 74.83
C GLU A 154 89.58 -28.75 75.77
N MET A 155 90.24 -29.80 75.28
CA MET A 155 90.65 -30.95 76.07
C MET A 155 91.73 -30.58 77.10
N LYS A 156 92.68 -29.70 76.73
CA LYS A 156 93.73 -29.20 77.64
C LYS A 156 93.19 -28.24 78.70
N ASN A 157 92.24 -27.37 78.35
CA ASN A 157 91.79 -26.28 79.23
C ASN A 157 90.50 -26.59 80.00
N HIS A 158 89.54 -27.26 79.36
CA HIS A 158 88.17 -27.45 79.87
C HIS A 158 87.79 -28.93 80.05
N ARG A 159 88.57 -29.88 79.50
CA ARG A 159 88.34 -31.33 79.54
C ARG A 159 86.99 -31.76 78.95
N THR A 160 86.48 -31.00 77.97
CA THR A 160 85.27 -31.31 77.19
C THR A 160 85.59 -31.28 75.69
N PHE A 161 84.66 -31.74 74.85
CA PHE A 161 84.79 -31.73 73.38
C PHE A 161 83.57 -31.08 72.72
N ASP A 162 82.98 -30.09 73.37
CA ASP A 162 81.74 -29.45 72.93
C ASP A 162 81.88 -28.84 71.52
N SER A 163 83.08 -28.38 71.12
CA SER A 163 83.33 -27.94 69.74
C SER A 163 83.20 -29.07 68.73
N LEU A 164 83.67 -30.28 69.03
CA LEU A 164 83.51 -31.43 68.13
C LEU A 164 82.04 -31.82 68.02
N GLN A 165 81.30 -31.81 69.14
CA GLN A 165 79.88 -32.14 69.14
C GLN A 165 79.06 -31.12 68.34
N LYS A 166 79.35 -29.83 68.48
CA LYS A 166 78.73 -28.77 67.68
C LYS A 166 79.05 -28.93 66.20
N GLU A 167 80.29 -29.28 65.85
CA GLU A 167 80.66 -29.47 64.45
C GLU A 167 80.02 -30.72 63.83
N ILE A 168 79.92 -31.82 64.58
CA ILE A 168 79.19 -33.01 64.14
C ILE A 168 77.70 -32.69 63.95
N TYR A 169 77.10 -31.92 64.87
CA TYR A 169 75.72 -31.48 64.73
C TYR A 169 75.51 -30.60 63.48
N ASN A 170 76.43 -29.67 63.24
CA ASN A 170 76.43 -28.81 62.04
C ASN A 170 76.54 -29.64 60.75
N ILE A 171 77.44 -30.64 60.70
CA ILE A 171 77.58 -31.55 59.55
C ILE A 171 76.30 -32.37 59.35
N ALA A 172 75.75 -32.94 60.42
CA ALA A 172 74.51 -33.72 60.35
C ALA A 172 73.34 -32.86 59.85
N LYS A 173 73.24 -31.62 60.33
CA LYS A 173 72.24 -30.67 59.88
C LYS A 173 72.39 -30.34 58.39
N LYS A 174 73.61 -30.05 57.90
CA LYS A 174 73.86 -29.80 56.46
C LYS A 174 73.42 -30.98 55.58
N LEU A 175 73.73 -32.21 55.97
CA LEU A 175 73.35 -33.39 55.21
C LEU A 175 71.84 -33.58 55.13
N GLU A 176 71.13 -33.32 56.23
CA GLU A 176 69.67 -33.41 56.29
C GLU A 176 69.03 -32.32 55.43
N ASP A 177 69.53 -31.10 55.58
CA ASP A 177 69.18 -29.92 54.80
C ASP A 177 69.37 -30.17 53.28
N GLU A 178 70.50 -30.75 52.86
CA GLU A 178 70.76 -31.14 51.46
C GLU A 178 69.82 -32.23 50.94
N ARG A 179 69.50 -33.24 51.75
CA ARG A 179 68.52 -34.28 51.40
C ARG A 179 67.13 -33.70 51.19
N ASN A 180 66.69 -32.81 52.09
CA ASN A 180 65.40 -32.13 51.98
C ASN A 180 65.34 -31.27 50.70
N LEU A 181 66.44 -30.63 50.33
CA LEU A 181 66.54 -29.87 49.09
C LEU A 181 66.48 -30.80 47.85
N GLU A 182 67.17 -31.93 47.88
CA GLU A 182 67.14 -32.92 46.80
C GLU A 182 65.73 -33.50 46.59
N GLU A 183 65.06 -33.89 47.68
CA GLU A 183 63.67 -34.36 47.63
C GLU A 183 62.74 -33.28 47.08
N SER A 184 62.89 -32.03 47.54
CA SER A 184 62.11 -30.90 47.02
C SER A 184 62.36 -30.67 45.53
N ALA A 185 63.61 -30.73 45.08
CA ALA A 185 63.98 -30.58 43.67
C ALA A 185 63.38 -31.69 42.80
N GLN A 186 63.40 -32.95 43.27
CA GLN A 186 62.75 -34.06 42.58
C GLN A 186 61.23 -33.87 42.49
N MET A 187 60.60 -33.35 43.54
CA MET A 187 59.19 -33.00 43.53
C MET A 187 58.89 -31.90 42.49
N TRP A 188 59.70 -30.83 42.45
CA TRP A 188 59.56 -29.77 41.45
C TRP A 188 59.77 -30.27 40.03
N LEU A 189 60.75 -31.15 39.80
CA LEU A 189 60.98 -31.77 38.50
C LEU A 189 59.79 -32.61 38.06
N SER A 190 59.26 -33.44 38.96
CA SER A 190 58.08 -34.27 38.70
C SER A 190 56.85 -33.40 38.37
N GLN A 191 56.65 -32.30 39.10
CA GLN A 191 55.57 -31.34 38.82
C GLN A 191 55.77 -30.65 37.47
N ALA A 192 56.99 -30.23 37.15
CA ALA A 192 57.30 -29.59 35.87
C ALA A 192 57.06 -30.55 34.70
N GLU A 193 57.37 -31.84 34.86
CA GLU A 193 57.10 -32.87 33.85
C GLU A 193 55.60 -33.08 33.65
N GLN A 194 54.82 -33.18 34.74
CA GLN A 194 53.36 -33.27 34.67
C GLN A 194 52.74 -32.05 33.96
N LEU A 195 53.20 -30.83 34.29
CA LEU A 195 52.72 -29.61 33.65
C LEU A 195 53.09 -29.58 32.15
N ARG A 196 54.28 -30.06 31.77
CA ARG A 196 54.67 -30.20 30.36
C ARG A 196 53.77 -31.19 29.63
N GLU A 197 53.46 -32.33 30.24
CA GLU A 197 52.55 -33.32 29.66
C GLU A 197 51.12 -32.77 29.50
N GLN A 198 50.60 -32.06 30.50
CA GLN A 198 49.31 -31.38 30.43
C GLN A 198 49.28 -30.30 29.34
N LEU A 199 50.36 -29.53 29.20
CA LEU A 199 50.46 -28.50 28.17
C LEU A 199 50.47 -29.14 26.78
N GLU A 200 51.17 -30.25 26.60
CA GLU A 200 51.24 -30.94 25.32
C GLU A 200 49.94 -31.67 24.96
N SER A 201 49.22 -32.24 25.95
CA SER A 201 47.89 -32.81 25.73
C SER A 201 46.86 -31.74 25.38
N ASN A 202 46.88 -30.58 26.06
CA ASN A 202 46.03 -29.44 25.74
C ASN A 202 46.32 -28.87 24.36
N LYS A 203 47.59 -28.77 23.94
CA LYS A 203 47.94 -28.38 22.56
C LYS A 203 47.32 -29.31 21.53
N LYS A 204 47.44 -30.62 21.72
CA LYS A 204 46.87 -31.63 20.81
C LYS A 204 45.35 -31.54 20.74
N ALA A 205 44.68 -31.39 21.89
CA ALA A 205 43.23 -31.20 21.95
C ALA A 205 42.81 -29.92 21.19
N ASN A 206 43.46 -28.80 21.47
CA ASN A 206 43.19 -27.53 20.78
C ASN A 206 43.43 -27.60 19.28
N GLU A 207 44.48 -28.30 18.84
CA GLU A 207 44.74 -28.52 17.41
C GLU A 207 43.64 -29.33 16.74
N GLU A 208 43.11 -30.36 17.42
CA GLU A 208 42.02 -31.18 16.89
C GLU A 208 40.70 -30.40 16.86
N ASP A 209 40.39 -29.62 17.89
CA ASP A 209 39.22 -28.73 17.91
C ASP A 209 39.31 -27.68 16.81
N ARG A 210 40.50 -27.11 16.57
CA ARG A 210 40.74 -26.21 15.44
C ARG A 210 40.50 -26.91 14.10
N LYS A 211 40.95 -28.16 13.93
CA LYS A 211 40.68 -28.91 12.69
C LYS A 211 39.18 -29.21 12.53
N ASN A 212 38.49 -29.56 13.61
CA ASN A 212 37.06 -29.88 13.59
C ASN A 212 36.21 -28.66 13.27
N THR A 213 36.51 -27.50 13.88
CA THR A 213 35.84 -26.24 13.57
C THR A 213 36.06 -25.80 12.12
N ILE A 214 37.29 -25.96 11.58
CA ILE A 214 37.56 -25.69 10.16
C ILE A 214 36.77 -26.63 9.24
N LYS A 215 36.70 -27.93 9.54
CA LYS A 215 35.91 -28.89 8.75
C LYS A 215 34.42 -28.53 8.77
N LEU A 216 33.87 -28.21 9.94
CA LEU A 216 32.47 -27.80 10.07
C LEU A 216 32.18 -26.52 9.28
N ALA A 217 33.09 -25.54 9.31
CA ALA A 217 32.98 -24.34 8.51
C ALA A 217 32.95 -24.65 7.01
N GLN A 218 33.89 -25.47 6.52
CA GLN A 218 33.94 -25.88 5.11
C GLN A 218 32.68 -26.66 4.67
N GLU A 219 32.17 -27.55 5.51
CA GLU A 219 30.91 -28.25 5.23
C GLU A 219 29.72 -27.29 5.18
N SER A 220 29.68 -26.32 6.10
CA SER A 220 28.64 -25.30 6.11
C SER A 220 28.68 -24.46 4.84
N ASP A 221 29.87 -24.00 4.44
CA ASP A 221 30.09 -23.21 3.23
C ASP A 221 29.65 -23.99 1.98
N ALA A 222 30.06 -25.27 1.86
CA ALA A 222 29.65 -26.11 0.75
C ALA A 222 28.13 -26.33 0.69
N ARG A 223 27.46 -26.44 1.84
CA ARG A 223 25.99 -26.52 1.91
C ARG A 223 25.34 -25.22 1.46
N VAL A 224 25.88 -24.06 1.88
CA VAL A 224 25.39 -22.74 1.48
C VAL A 224 25.55 -22.54 -0.03
N ASP A 225 26.73 -22.85 -0.59
CA ASP A 225 26.98 -22.74 -2.02
C ASP A 225 26.04 -23.63 -2.85
N HIS A 226 25.83 -24.88 -2.41
CA HIS A 226 24.86 -25.77 -3.05
C HIS A 226 23.44 -25.20 -2.99
N ALA A 227 23.02 -24.65 -1.85
CA ALA A 227 21.71 -24.02 -1.71
C ALA A 227 21.57 -22.78 -2.62
N ILE A 228 22.60 -21.94 -2.72
CA ILE A 228 22.65 -20.78 -3.63
C ILE A 228 22.51 -21.26 -5.08
N PHE A 229 23.24 -22.29 -5.49
CA PHE A 229 23.17 -22.83 -6.85
C PHE A 229 21.75 -23.31 -7.21
N ILE A 230 21.15 -24.13 -6.35
CA ILE A 230 19.79 -24.66 -6.58
C ILE A 230 18.76 -23.52 -6.58
N ASN A 231 18.88 -22.56 -5.67
CA ASN A 231 17.97 -21.43 -5.59
C ASN A 231 18.11 -20.50 -6.80
N ASN A 232 19.32 -20.25 -7.29
CA ASN A 232 19.55 -19.49 -8.53
C ASN A 232 18.91 -20.18 -9.74
N GLY A 233 19.00 -21.51 -9.84
CA GLY A 233 18.30 -22.28 -10.87
C GLY A 233 16.78 -22.15 -10.79
N LYS A 234 16.21 -22.27 -9.58
CA LYS A 234 14.77 -22.08 -9.33
C LYS A 234 14.31 -20.64 -9.64
N LEU A 235 15.10 -19.66 -9.25
CA LEU A 235 14.83 -18.24 -9.49
C LEU A 235 14.81 -17.96 -10.99
N GLY A 236 15.82 -18.43 -11.74
CA GLY A 236 15.86 -18.27 -13.19
C GLY A 236 14.67 -18.93 -13.91
N TYR A 237 14.16 -20.06 -13.40
CA TYR A 237 12.92 -20.65 -13.91
C TYR A 237 11.71 -19.77 -13.61
N ALA A 238 11.57 -19.28 -12.37
CA ALA A 238 10.47 -18.43 -11.95
C ALA A 238 10.44 -17.10 -12.73
N GLU A 239 11.59 -16.48 -12.97
CA GLU A 239 11.73 -15.27 -13.78
C GLU A 239 11.30 -15.49 -15.23
N LYS A 240 11.79 -16.56 -15.87
CA LYS A 240 11.39 -16.92 -17.25
C LYS A 240 9.90 -17.21 -17.33
N TRP A 241 9.35 -17.92 -16.34
CA TRP A 241 7.93 -18.23 -16.26
C TRP A 241 7.08 -16.96 -16.10
N ALA A 242 7.48 -16.05 -15.21
CA ALA A 242 6.82 -14.77 -15.00
C ALA A 242 6.88 -13.90 -16.28
N LYS A 243 8.04 -13.82 -16.92
CA LYS A 243 8.24 -13.09 -18.18
C LYS A 243 7.36 -13.62 -19.29
N ALA A 244 7.35 -14.93 -19.52
CA ALA A 244 6.51 -15.56 -20.54
C ALA A 244 5.01 -15.30 -20.28
N ARG A 245 4.58 -15.28 -19.02
CA ARG A 245 3.20 -14.99 -18.65
C ARG A 245 2.82 -13.52 -18.90
N LEU A 246 3.72 -12.59 -18.61
CA LEU A 246 3.54 -11.17 -18.93
C LEU A 246 3.44 -10.98 -20.44
N GLU A 247 4.36 -11.55 -21.22
CA GLU A 247 4.34 -11.51 -22.69
C GLU A 247 3.04 -12.09 -23.26
N GLN A 248 2.57 -13.22 -22.71
CA GLN A 248 1.29 -13.82 -23.10
C GLN A 248 0.10 -12.89 -22.81
N GLN A 249 0.09 -12.26 -21.64
CA GLN A 249 -0.99 -11.34 -21.25
C GLN A 249 -0.98 -10.07 -22.11
N GLU A 250 0.20 -9.52 -22.36
CA GLU A 250 0.40 -8.37 -23.25
C GLU A 250 -0.10 -8.67 -24.66
N LEU A 251 0.24 -9.84 -25.22
CA LEU A 251 -0.26 -10.26 -26.53
C LEU A 251 -1.79 -10.36 -26.55
N LYS A 252 -2.39 -10.94 -25.49
CA LYS A 252 -3.85 -11.04 -25.39
C LYS A 252 -4.52 -9.67 -25.36
N LEU A 253 -4.00 -8.73 -24.57
CA LEU A 253 -4.49 -7.36 -24.51
C LEU A 253 -4.33 -6.65 -25.86
N ASN A 254 -3.20 -6.82 -26.53
CA ASN A 254 -2.96 -6.25 -27.85
C ASN A 254 -3.94 -6.79 -28.91
N LEU A 255 -4.26 -8.08 -28.88
CA LEU A 255 -5.27 -8.66 -29.76
C LEU A 255 -6.68 -8.12 -29.47
N GLN A 256 -7.05 -8.02 -28.19
CA GLN A 256 -8.33 -7.44 -27.79
C GLN A 256 -8.44 -5.96 -28.19
N ASN A 257 -7.38 -5.17 -27.98
CA ASN A 257 -7.34 -3.77 -28.39
C ASN A 257 -7.50 -3.63 -29.91
N LYS A 258 -6.82 -4.47 -30.71
CA LYS A 258 -6.97 -4.48 -32.17
C LYS A 258 -8.40 -4.82 -32.60
N ASP A 259 -9.01 -5.83 -31.99
CA ASP A 259 -10.41 -6.19 -32.24
C ASP A 259 -11.37 -5.04 -31.92
N MET A 260 -11.19 -4.38 -30.78
CA MET A 260 -12.01 -3.23 -30.39
C MET A 260 -11.79 -2.02 -31.31
N LEU A 261 -10.56 -1.76 -31.75
CA LEU A 261 -10.25 -0.71 -32.72
C LEU A 261 -10.89 -1.00 -34.08
N ASN A 262 -10.88 -2.25 -34.53
CA ASN A 262 -11.54 -2.64 -35.77
C ASN A 262 -13.05 -2.42 -35.68
N LYS A 263 -13.69 -2.87 -34.59
CA LYS A 263 -15.13 -2.62 -34.34
C LYS A 263 -15.46 -1.14 -34.30
N LEU A 264 -14.61 -0.34 -33.64
CA LEU A 264 -14.79 1.12 -33.59
C LEU A 264 -14.66 1.75 -34.99
N SER A 265 -13.73 1.25 -35.82
CA SER A 265 -13.63 1.67 -37.21
C SER A 265 -14.86 1.24 -38.04
N GLU A 266 -15.42 0.06 -37.80
CA GLU A 266 -16.63 -0.42 -38.48
C GLU A 266 -17.83 0.45 -38.12
N TYR A 267 -18.10 0.65 -36.82
CA TYR A 267 -19.17 1.54 -36.35
C TYR A 267 -18.99 2.98 -36.84
N SER A 268 -17.76 3.48 -36.91
CA SER A 268 -17.50 4.80 -37.46
C SER A 268 -17.89 4.89 -38.95
N LYS A 269 -17.59 3.86 -39.74
CA LYS A 269 -18.00 3.80 -41.16
C LYS A 269 -19.52 3.70 -41.30
N GLU A 270 -20.17 2.86 -40.51
CA GLU A 270 -21.64 2.72 -40.49
C GLU A 270 -22.30 4.04 -40.10
N TYR A 271 -21.81 4.70 -39.05
CA TYR A 271 -22.30 6.00 -38.61
C TYR A 271 -22.18 7.07 -39.69
N ASN A 272 -21.02 7.16 -40.36
CA ASN A 272 -20.81 8.12 -41.45
C ASN A 272 -21.72 7.84 -42.65
N ALA A 273 -21.96 6.56 -42.98
CA ALA A 273 -22.88 6.17 -44.03
C ALA A 273 -24.34 6.53 -43.69
N GLU A 274 -24.78 6.24 -42.47
CA GLU A 274 -26.11 6.63 -41.96
C GLU A 274 -26.27 8.14 -41.97
N GLN A 275 -25.24 8.90 -41.58
CA GLN A 275 -25.27 10.36 -41.62
C GLN A 275 -25.41 10.89 -43.06
N ALA A 276 -24.75 10.27 -44.03
CA ALA A 276 -24.88 10.65 -45.45
C ALA A 276 -26.29 10.35 -45.98
N VAL A 277 -26.84 9.16 -45.71
CA VAL A 277 -28.20 8.78 -46.11
C VAL A 277 -29.26 9.65 -45.43
N SER A 278 -29.06 9.97 -44.15
CA SER A 278 -29.95 10.87 -43.41
C SER A 278 -29.94 12.28 -43.99
N ALA A 279 -28.76 12.80 -44.36
CA ALA A 279 -28.64 14.09 -45.03
C ALA A 279 -29.35 14.08 -46.40
N GLU A 280 -29.16 13.03 -47.21
CA GLU A 280 -29.86 12.88 -48.49
C GLU A 280 -31.38 12.83 -48.32
N THR A 281 -31.86 12.03 -47.36
CA THR A 281 -33.29 11.92 -47.03
C THR A 281 -33.86 13.27 -46.58
N HIS A 282 -33.13 14.02 -45.76
CA HIS A 282 -33.53 15.35 -45.33
C HIS A 282 -33.64 16.30 -46.53
N THR A 283 -32.63 16.34 -47.40
CA THR A 283 -32.67 17.19 -48.61
C THR A 283 -33.82 16.83 -49.55
N TYR A 284 -34.12 15.54 -49.72
CA TYR A 284 -35.26 15.09 -50.53
C TYR A 284 -36.60 15.52 -49.92
N LEU A 285 -36.78 15.30 -48.61
CA LEU A 285 -38.00 15.69 -47.92
C LEU A 285 -38.19 17.21 -47.93
N GLU A 286 -37.13 17.98 -47.72
CA GLU A 286 -37.16 19.45 -47.77
C GLU A 286 -37.54 19.95 -49.17
N ALA A 287 -36.98 19.35 -50.23
CA ALA A 287 -37.37 19.66 -51.60
C ALA A 287 -38.84 19.32 -51.89
N ASN A 288 -39.34 18.18 -51.39
CA ASN A 288 -40.74 17.77 -51.56
C ASN A 288 -41.69 18.71 -50.80
N ILE A 289 -41.37 19.06 -49.55
CA ILE A 289 -42.13 20.03 -48.76
C ILE A 289 -42.23 21.34 -49.53
N LYS A 290 -41.12 21.86 -50.05
CA LYS A 290 -41.10 23.08 -50.83
C LYS A 290 -41.97 23.01 -52.10
N GLU A 291 -41.91 21.90 -52.85
CA GLU A 291 -42.79 21.68 -54.01
C GLU A 291 -44.28 21.70 -53.61
N LYS A 292 -44.62 21.10 -52.46
CA LYS A 292 -46.01 21.12 -51.95
C LYS A 292 -46.44 22.49 -51.45
N GLU A 293 -45.56 23.23 -50.79
CA GLU A 293 -45.80 24.63 -50.41
C GLU A 293 -46.06 25.50 -51.65
N GLU A 294 -45.23 25.35 -52.70
CA GLU A 294 -45.44 26.05 -53.97
C GLU A 294 -46.78 25.67 -54.64
N GLN A 295 -47.19 24.39 -54.59
CA GLN A 295 -48.51 23.96 -55.05
C GLN A 295 -49.65 24.59 -54.24
N ILE A 296 -49.53 24.63 -52.92
CA ILE A 296 -50.51 25.27 -52.04
C ILE A 296 -50.63 26.76 -52.38
N ASP A 297 -49.51 27.46 -52.57
CA ASP A 297 -49.50 28.88 -52.94
C ASP A 297 -50.17 29.11 -54.30
N MET A 298 -49.87 28.27 -55.29
CA MET A 298 -50.49 28.35 -56.62
C MET A 298 -52.01 28.13 -56.55
N TRP A 299 -52.48 27.11 -55.84
CA TRP A 299 -53.90 26.84 -55.66
C TRP A 299 -54.61 27.92 -54.86
N THR A 300 -53.94 28.47 -53.84
CA THR A 300 -54.47 29.57 -53.03
C THR A 300 -54.64 30.82 -53.89
N LYS A 301 -53.66 31.15 -54.74
CA LYS A 301 -53.78 32.26 -55.70
C LYS A 301 -54.95 32.06 -56.66
N LYS A 302 -55.03 30.89 -57.29
CA LYS A 302 -56.12 30.56 -58.22
C LYS A 302 -57.50 30.64 -57.55
N TYR A 303 -57.63 30.12 -56.34
CA TYR A 303 -58.89 30.18 -55.59
C TYR A 303 -59.28 31.61 -55.24
N ASN A 304 -58.31 32.44 -54.82
CA ASN A 304 -58.55 33.85 -54.54
C ASN A 304 -58.96 34.61 -55.81
N GLU A 305 -58.31 34.34 -56.96
CA GLU A 305 -58.69 34.90 -58.26
C GLU A 305 -60.12 34.51 -58.64
N GLU A 306 -60.47 33.22 -58.56
CA GLU A 306 -61.84 32.75 -58.86
C GLU A 306 -62.88 33.35 -57.91
N ILE A 307 -62.54 33.56 -56.62
CA ILE A 307 -63.42 34.29 -55.69
C ILE A 307 -63.64 35.72 -56.16
N VAL A 308 -62.57 36.43 -56.56
CA VAL A 308 -62.67 37.81 -57.03
C VAL A 308 -63.52 37.89 -58.29
N GLU A 309 -63.25 37.04 -59.29
CA GLU A 309 -64.04 36.97 -60.54
C GLU A 309 -65.52 36.68 -60.26
N ARG A 310 -65.82 35.69 -59.40
CA ARG A 310 -67.20 35.37 -59.00
C ARG A 310 -67.87 36.53 -58.26
N GLN A 311 -67.12 37.24 -57.42
CA GLN A 311 -67.64 38.40 -56.70
C GLN A 311 -67.95 39.55 -57.66
N GLU A 312 -67.10 39.78 -58.66
CA GLU A 312 -67.33 40.73 -59.75
C GLU A 312 -68.59 40.36 -60.55
N GLU A 313 -68.75 39.10 -60.97
CA GLU A 313 -69.96 38.60 -61.65
C GLU A 313 -71.22 38.82 -60.81
N ILE A 314 -71.16 38.52 -59.50
CA ILE A 314 -72.27 38.77 -58.57
C ILE A 314 -72.63 40.25 -58.53
N ASP A 315 -71.63 41.14 -58.50
CA ASP A 315 -71.85 42.59 -58.40
C ASP A 315 -72.36 43.19 -59.72
N GLU A 316 -71.92 42.68 -60.87
CA GLU A 316 -72.50 43.00 -62.19
C GLU A 316 -73.97 42.56 -62.29
N LEU A 317 -74.28 41.33 -61.88
CA LEU A 317 -75.65 40.83 -61.86
C LEU A 317 -76.55 41.63 -60.90
N LYS A 318 -76.03 42.01 -59.72
CA LYS A 318 -76.76 42.91 -58.81
C LYS A 318 -77.04 44.26 -59.46
N LYS A 319 -76.06 44.84 -60.15
CA LYS A 319 -76.24 46.11 -60.87
C LYS A 319 -77.32 46.00 -61.94
N LEU A 320 -77.31 44.92 -62.73
CA LEU A 320 -78.34 44.65 -63.74
C LEU A 320 -79.73 44.46 -63.12
N ILE A 321 -79.82 43.77 -61.99
CA ILE A 321 -81.09 43.62 -61.24
C ILE A 321 -81.59 44.98 -60.76
N GLU A 322 -80.73 45.86 -60.25
CA GLU A 322 -81.13 47.21 -59.83
C GLU A 322 -81.57 48.09 -61.01
N GLU A 323 -80.91 47.99 -62.17
CA GLU A 323 -81.34 48.66 -63.40
C GLU A 323 -82.73 48.18 -63.84
N GLN A 324 -82.96 46.87 -63.91
CA GLN A 324 -84.26 46.29 -64.24
C GLN A 324 -85.35 46.66 -63.23
N LYS A 325 -85.02 46.72 -61.93
CA LYS A 325 -85.96 47.18 -60.90
C LYS A 325 -86.39 48.63 -61.14
N LEU A 326 -85.45 49.49 -61.54
CA LEU A 326 -85.73 50.90 -61.86
C LEU A 326 -86.64 51.00 -63.07
N GLU A 327 -86.37 50.26 -64.14
CA GLU A 327 -87.25 50.19 -65.33
C GLU A 327 -88.66 49.71 -64.98
N ILE A 328 -88.78 48.66 -64.18
CA ILE A 328 -90.08 48.15 -63.71
C ILE A 328 -90.81 49.22 -62.91
N GLU A 329 -90.12 49.96 -62.06
CA GLU A 329 -90.73 51.03 -61.26
C GLU A 329 -91.20 52.19 -62.15
N GLU A 330 -90.42 52.59 -63.16
CA GLU A 330 -90.86 53.58 -64.15
C GLU A 330 -92.11 53.12 -64.90
N ILE A 331 -92.13 51.87 -65.38
CA ILE A 331 -93.32 51.29 -66.03
C ILE A 331 -94.50 51.26 -65.07
N ARG A 332 -94.32 50.89 -63.80
CA ARG A 332 -95.39 50.92 -62.79
C ARG A 332 -95.93 52.32 -62.57
N THR A 333 -95.08 53.34 -62.45
CA THR A 333 -95.55 54.73 -62.30
C THR A 333 -96.34 55.19 -63.53
N LEU A 334 -95.93 54.77 -64.74
CA LEU A 334 -96.66 55.05 -65.97
C LEU A 334 -98.00 54.30 -66.04
N MET A 335 -98.03 53.03 -65.63
CA MET A 335 -99.26 52.24 -65.54
C MET A 335 -100.24 52.86 -64.54
N ASN A 336 -99.77 53.29 -63.36
CA ASN A 336 -100.58 53.97 -62.36
C ASN A 336 -101.20 55.25 -62.92
N LYS A 337 -100.39 56.11 -63.58
CA LYS A 337 -100.90 57.33 -64.25
C LYS A 337 -101.95 57.02 -65.32
N ARG A 338 -101.72 55.98 -66.14
CA ARG A 338 -102.70 55.54 -67.16
C ARG A 338 -103.97 54.98 -66.52
N GLN A 339 -103.85 54.26 -65.42
CA GLN A 339 -104.98 53.71 -64.68
C GLN A 339 -105.81 54.83 -64.05
N GLU A 340 -105.18 55.81 -63.41
CA GLU A 340 -105.84 57.02 -62.88
C GLU A 340 -106.64 57.73 -63.99
N PHE A 341 -106.07 57.88 -65.18
CA PHE A 341 -106.76 58.46 -66.34
C PHE A 341 -107.96 57.62 -66.82
N ILE A 342 -107.81 56.29 -66.86
CA ILE A 342 -108.91 55.38 -67.23
C ILE A 342 -110.03 55.44 -66.18
N ASP A 343 -109.68 55.42 -64.90
CA ASP A 343 -110.63 55.49 -63.80
C ASP A 343 -111.38 56.82 -63.80
N GLU A 344 -110.70 57.93 -64.10
CA GLU A 344 -111.30 59.25 -64.32
C GLU A 344 -112.26 59.23 -65.52
N CYS A 345 -111.87 58.62 -66.65
CA CYS A 345 -112.73 58.45 -67.82
C CYS A 345 -113.97 57.58 -67.52
N ILE A 346 -113.83 56.47 -66.76
CA ILE A 346 -114.94 55.61 -66.35
C ILE A 346 -115.84 56.33 -65.35
N ALA A 347 -115.28 57.11 -64.42
CA ALA A 347 -116.02 57.92 -63.48
C ALA A 347 -116.87 58.96 -64.22
N GLU A 348 -116.28 59.64 -65.20
CA GLU A 348 -116.99 60.61 -66.05
C GLU A 348 -118.07 59.93 -66.91
N GLU A 349 -117.80 58.75 -67.46
CA GLU A 349 -118.82 57.98 -68.19
C GLU A 349 -119.98 57.54 -67.27
N LYS A 350 -119.69 57.16 -66.02
CA LYS A 350 -120.72 56.85 -65.02
C LYS A 350 -121.53 58.09 -64.66
N ARG A 351 -120.89 59.26 -64.49
CA ARG A 351 -121.59 60.53 -64.26
C ARG A 351 -122.53 60.86 -65.42
N LEU A 352 -122.06 60.73 -66.66
CA LEU A 352 -122.89 60.91 -67.85
C LEU A 352 -124.06 59.91 -67.89
N LYS A 353 -123.83 58.64 -67.54
CA LYS A 353 -124.91 57.63 -67.43
C LYS A 353 -125.91 57.94 -66.32
N GLU A 354 -125.49 58.51 -65.20
CA GLU A 354 -126.38 58.95 -64.13
C GLU A 354 -127.20 60.19 -64.53
N GLU A 355 -126.58 61.17 -65.17
CA GLU A 355 -127.28 62.31 -65.77
C GLU A 355 -128.27 61.86 -66.85
N GLU A 356 -127.92 60.88 -67.68
CA GLU A 356 -128.85 60.27 -68.62
C GLU A 356 -130.04 59.60 -67.90
N LYS A 357 -129.81 58.89 -66.80
CA LYS A 357 -130.89 58.27 -66.01
C LYS A 357 -131.82 59.33 -65.43
N LEU A 358 -131.28 60.45 -64.94
CA LEU A 358 -132.06 61.59 -64.47
C LEU A 358 -132.87 62.21 -65.62
N ASN A 359 -132.27 62.39 -66.79
CA ASN A 359 -132.95 62.92 -67.98
C ASN A 359 -134.08 61.98 -68.48
N LYS A 360 -133.84 60.66 -68.45
CA LYS A 360 -134.85 59.64 -68.76
C LYS A 360 -136.01 59.67 -67.75
N ALA A 361 -135.72 59.76 -66.45
CA ALA A 361 -136.74 59.89 -65.40
C ALA A 361 -137.56 61.18 -65.55
N ALA A 362 -136.91 62.32 -65.81
CA ALA A 362 -137.57 63.60 -66.08
C ALA A 362 -138.51 63.50 -67.30
N THR A 363 -138.08 62.82 -68.36
CA THR A 363 -138.90 62.60 -69.56
C THR A 363 -140.15 61.76 -69.25
N ILE A 364 -140.02 60.71 -68.43
CA ILE A 364 -141.15 59.87 -68.02
C ILE A 364 -142.15 60.67 -67.19
N ILE A 365 -141.70 61.40 -66.17
CA ILE A 365 -142.55 62.26 -65.34
C ILE A 365 -143.29 63.28 -66.21
N GLN A 366 -142.57 63.94 -67.13
CA GLN A 366 -143.17 64.89 -68.06
C GLN A 366 -144.25 64.26 -68.96
N SER A 367 -144.03 63.03 -69.44
CA SER A 367 -144.98 62.32 -70.31
C SER A 367 -146.25 61.88 -69.56
N ILE A 368 -146.11 61.44 -68.31
CA ILE A 368 -147.23 61.05 -67.45
C ILE A 368 -148.07 62.28 -67.08
N TRP A 369 -147.43 63.39 -66.71
CA TRP A 369 -148.13 64.63 -66.38
C TRP A 369 -148.88 65.20 -67.57
N ARG A 370 -148.26 65.21 -68.76
CA ARG A 370 -148.92 65.61 -70.02
C ARG A 370 -150.13 64.71 -70.32
N GLY A 371 -150.04 63.40 -70.09
CA GLY A 371 -151.16 62.47 -70.26
C GLY A 371 -152.30 62.67 -69.23
N TYR A 372 -151.97 62.96 -67.97
CA TYR A 372 -152.94 63.25 -66.92
C TYR A 372 -153.71 64.55 -67.19
N MET A 373 -153.01 65.59 -67.64
CA MET A 373 -153.58 66.89 -68.03
C MET A 373 -154.67 66.75 -69.10
N VAL A 374 -154.47 65.87 -70.09
CA VAL A 374 -155.46 65.59 -71.15
C VAL A 374 -156.68 64.84 -70.62
N ARG A 375 -156.49 63.86 -69.73
CA ARG A 375 -157.59 63.02 -69.20
C ARG A 375 -158.50 63.74 -68.20
N LYS A 376 -157.95 64.63 -67.37
CA LYS A 376 -158.73 65.38 -66.37
C LYS A 376 -159.26 66.73 -66.87
N GLN A 377 -159.05 67.06 -68.16
CA GLN A 377 -159.55 68.29 -68.80
C GLN A 377 -159.16 69.56 -68.03
N LEU A 378 -157.92 69.59 -67.53
CA LEU A 378 -157.36 70.71 -66.80
C LEU A 378 -156.72 71.71 -67.78
N GLY A 379 -156.86 73.00 -67.48
CA GLY A 379 -156.29 74.08 -68.29
C GLY A 379 -156.80 74.12 -69.74
N LYS A 380 -155.87 74.20 -70.70
CA LYS A 380 -156.14 74.44 -72.14
C LYS A 380 -157.02 73.36 -72.82
N TYR A 381 -157.37 72.27 -72.13
CA TYR A 381 -158.15 71.15 -72.66
C TYR A 381 -159.63 71.10 -72.21
N LYS A 382 -160.14 72.12 -71.51
CA LYS A 382 -161.53 72.20 -71.02
C LYS A 382 -162.52 72.40 -72.18
N GLY A 383 -163.47 71.47 -72.39
CA GLY A 383 -164.57 71.61 -73.36
C GLY A 383 -164.36 70.98 -74.75
N LEU A 384 -163.24 70.32 -75.01
CA LEU A 384 -162.91 69.64 -76.29
C LEU A 384 -163.97 68.60 -76.72
N TRP A 385 -164.58 67.89 -75.77
CA TRP A 385 -165.66 66.94 -76.04
C TRP A 385 -166.95 67.61 -76.58
N LYS A 386 -167.25 68.85 -76.18
CA LYS A 386 -168.40 69.62 -76.71
C LYS A 386 -168.14 70.14 -78.13
N GLN A 387 -166.89 70.49 -78.47
CA GLN A 387 -166.49 70.89 -79.84
C GLN A 387 -166.50 69.70 -80.83
N LEU A 388 -166.05 68.51 -80.41
CA LEU A 388 -166.07 67.30 -81.23
C LEU A 388 -167.50 66.81 -81.54
N LYS A 389 -168.45 66.94 -80.60
CA LYS A 389 -169.86 66.56 -80.79
C LYS A 389 -170.62 67.54 -81.72
N LYS A 390 -170.26 68.82 -81.73
CA LYS A 390 -170.81 69.86 -82.65
C LYS A 390 -170.27 69.69 -84.09
N ARG A 391 -168.99 69.30 -84.26
CA ARG A 391 -168.39 68.97 -85.57
C ARG A 391 -168.96 67.69 -86.21
N LYS A 392 -169.35 66.67 -85.42
CA LYS A 392 -170.00 65.43 -85.92
C LYS A 392 -171.42 65.66 -86.48
N ARG A 393 -172.24 66.50 -85.82
CA ARG A 393 -173.60 66.87 -86.33
C ARG A 393 -173.56 67.74 -87.60
N LEU A 394 -172.55 68.61 -87.74
CA LEU A 394 -172.35 69.44 -88.95
C LEU A 394 -171.87 68.63 -90.17
N ARG A 395 -171.13 67.52 -89.97
CA ARG A 395 -170.77 66.58 -91.05
C ARG A 395 -171.96 65.70 -91.50
N GLN A 396 -172.93 65.40 -90.62
CA GLN A 396 -174.16 64.66 -90.98
C GLN A 396 -175.20 65.51 -91.77
N LYS A 397 -175.36 66.81 -91.46
CA LYS A 397 -176.24 67.71 -92.26
C LYS A 397 -175.63 68.16 -93.62
N LYS A 398 -174.30 68.12 -93.80
CA LYS A 398 -173.63 68.37 -95.11
C LYS A 398 -173.61 67.16 -96.07
N LYS A 399 -173.90 65.94 -95.59
CA LYS A 399 -173.99 64.72 -96.43
C LYS A 399 -175.41 64.41 -96.95
N MET A 400 -176.47 65.01 -96.39
CA MET A 400 -177.86 64.92 -96.89
C MET A 400 -178.33 66.09 -97.78
N LYS A 401 -177.51 67.13 -98.01
CA LYS A 401 -177.79 68.26 -98.95
C LYS A 401 -177.00 68.19 -100.28
N ARG A 402 -176.33 67.08 -100.57
CA ARG A 402 -175.70 66.74 -101.88
C ARG A 402 -176.40 65.56 -102.58
N ARG A 403 -177.72 65.51 -102.43
CA ARG A 403 -178.68 64.91 -103.37
C ARG A 403 -179.57 66.07 -103.85
N GLY A 404 -179.39 66.55 -105.09
CA GLY A 404 -180.32 67.49 -105.75
C GLY A 404 -179.78 68.82 -106.35
N LYS A 405 -178.86 68.77 -107.32
CA LYS A 405 -178.80 69.55 -108.61
C LYS A 405 -177.36 69.51 -109.19
N LYS A 406 -177.28 69.01 -110.43
CA LYS A 406 -176.09 68.72 -111.27
C LYS A 406 -175.23 67.55 -110.82
#